data_AF-A0A3B9AHC0-F1
#
_entry.id   AF-A0A3B9AHC0-F1
#
_cell.length_a   1.000
_cell.length_b   1.000
_cell.length_c   1.000
_cell.angle_alpha   90.00
_cell.angle_beta   90.00
_cell.angle_gamma   90.00
#
_symmetry.space_group_name_H-M   'P 1'
#
loop_
_entity.id
_entity.type
_entity.pdbx_description
1 polymer ?
#
loop_
_entity_poly.entity_id
_entity_poly.type
_entity_poly.pdbx_seq_one_letter_code
_entity_poly.pdbx_strand_id
1 'polypeptide(L)'
;ARSTFTLGRFGGHGGRALRVGDVLHLNTSADTAGAPGPIGACLPEALISRFNQQWQLHVVPGPHAAPDFFTEADIRTFFEAEWRVHFNSSRTGIRLIGPKPQWARSDGGEAGMHPSNIHDNAYAPGSVDYTGDMPVILGPDGPSLGGFVCPATVISADLWKLGQLKAGDTLRFVPVSIAEAVHLSQAMEDEINTLTPRQSRPETLPIDRVVTTTPVLQQLDPADNTQSQAPAVVYRPTGDRYVLVEYGPLVLDIRLRFRVHALMLWLEQRAIAGVLELTPGVRSLQVRYDPLRVSLETLLSILRDAEQDLGDVDALTIPSRTVHLPLSWNDPVCQQAVERYTHSVRGDAPWCPDNIEFIRRINGLESVDAVKRMVFDATYVVMGLGDVYLGAPVATPLDPRHRLVTTKYNPARTWTAENSVGIGGSYLCVYGMEGP
;
A
#
# COMPACT_ATOMS: atom_id res chain seq x y z
N ALA A 1 -6.20 -20.84 1.48
CA ALA A 1 -4.73 -20.76 1.33
C ALA A 1 -4.05 -21.59 2.41
N ARG A 2 -2.87 -22.17 2.16
CA ARG A 2 -2.04 -22.87 3.16
C ARG A 2 -0.78 -22.09 3.56
N SER A 3 -0.63 -20.86 3.07
CA SER A 3 0.48 -19.95 3.39
C SER A 3 0.51 -19.58 4.88
N THR A 4 1.70 -19.29 5.40
CA THR A 4 1.89 -18.85 6.80
C THR A 4 2.07 -17.34 6.85
N PHE A 5 1.26 -16.64 7.63
CA PHE A 5 1.49 -15.24 8.02
C PHE A 5 1.98 -15.22 9.47
N THR A 6 3.28 -15.07 9.68
CA THR A 6 3.90 -15.31 10.99
C THR A 6 3.57 -14.23 12.02
N LEU A 7 3.42 -12.97 11.58
CA LEU A 7 3.10 -11.88 12.49
C LEU A 7 1.69 -12.01 13.05
N GLY A 8 0.70 -12.31 12.19
CA GLY A 8 -0.67 -12.58 12.61
C GLY A 8 -0.90 -13.99 13.19
N ARG A 9 0.10 -14.87 13.13
CA ARG A 9 0.03 -16.28 13.56
C ARG A 9 -1.06 -17.10 12.83
N PHE A 10 -1.24 -16.87 11.54
CA PHE A 10 -2.24 -17.56 10.72
C PHE A 10 -1.64 -18.55 9.72
N GLY A 11 -2.40 -19.60 9.43
CA GLY A 11 -2.10 -20.55 8.36
C GLY A 11 -0.86 -21.41 8.59
N GLY A 12 -0.45 -22.14 7.55
CA GLY A 12 0.70 -23.05 7.58
C GLY A 12 0.66 -24.07 8.73
N HIS A 13 1.84 -24.37 9.28
CA HIS A 13 2.00 -25.27 10.42
C HIS A 13 1.96 -24.48 11.74
N GLY A 14 0.77 -24.41 12.34
CA GLY A 14 0.56 -23.75 13.63
C GLY A 14 0.78 -22.23 13.62
N GLY A 15 0.65 -21.57 12.46
CA GLY A 15 0.78 -20.11 12.33
C GLY A 15 2.21 -19.58 12.48
N ARG A 16 3.23 -20.42 12.41
CA ARG A 16 4.62 -20.04 12.75
C ARG A 16 5.65 -20.68 11.83
N ALA A 17 6.89 -20.20 11.93
CA ALA A 17 8.05 -20.93 11.42
C ALA A 17 8.16 -22.31 12.08
N LEU A 18 8.72 -23.27 11.33
CA LEU A 18 8.98 -24.62 11.82
C LEU A 18 9.94 -24.58 13.02
N ARG A 19 9.74 -25.53 13.92
CA ARG A 19 10.54 -25.72 15.14
C ARG A 19 11.02 -27.16 15.21
N VAL A 20 12.06 -27.37 16.01
CA VAL A 20 12.58 -28.70 16.32
C VAL A 20 11.45 -29.55 16.91
N GLY A 21 11.25 -30.74 16.34
CA GLY A 21 10.20 -31.69 16.75
C GLY A 21 8.87 -31.56 16.01
N ASP A 22 8.70 -30.57 15.12
CA ASP A 22 7.51 -30.48 14.28
C ASP A 22 7.40 -31.70 13.34
N VAL A 23 6.17 -32.19 13.15
CA VAL A 23 5.84 -33.31 12.25
C VAL A 23 4.89 -32.81 11.16
N LEU A 24 5.29 -32.98 9.89
CA LEU A 24 4.52 -32.59 8.72
C LEU A 24 4.03 -33.83 7.97
N HIS A 25 2.71 -33.94 7.78
CA HIS A 25 2.12 -35.04 7.03
C HIS A 25 2.11 -34.72 5.52
N LEU A 26 2.60 -35.65 4.72
CA LEU A 26 2.56 -35.56 3.26
C LEU A 26 1.24 -36.13 2.73
N ASN A 27 0.75 -35.58 1.63
CA ASN A 27 -0.35 -36.18 0.92
C ASN A 27 0.18 -37.32 0.03
N THR A 28 -0.24 -38.56 0.30
CA THR A 28 0.17 -39.76 -0.44
C THR A 28 -0.87 -40.22 -1.47
N SER A 29 -2.00 -39.52 -1.61
CA SER A 29 -3.00 -39.83 -2.63
C SER A 29 -2.52 -39.46 -4.03
N ALA A 30 -2.58 -40.41 -4.97
CA ALA A 30 -2.24 -40.18 -6.39
C ALA A 30 -3.26 -39.29 -7.15
N ASP A 31 -4.37 -38.90 -6.52
CA ASP A 31 -5.51 -38.17 -7.12
C ASP A 31 -5.36 -36.64 -7.14
N THR A 32 -4.17 -36.09 -6.92
CA THR A 32 -3.98 -34.64 -7.12
C THR A 32 -3.80 -34.34 -8.61
N ALA A 33 -4.66 -33.47 -9.14
CA ALA A 33 -4.47 -32.83 -10.45
C ALA A 33 -3.06 -32.25 -10.53
N GLY A 34 -2.23 -32.81 -11.42
CA GLY A 34 -0.79 -32.62 -11.44
C GLY A 34 -0.08 -33.86 -10.89
N ALA A 35 -0.09 -34.96 -11.66
CA ALA A 35 0.75 -36.10 -11.35
C ALA A 35 2.20 -35.60 -11.18
N PRO A 36 2.91 -35.95 -10.09
CA PRO A 36 4.31 -35.57 -9.97
C PRO A 36 5.06 -36.05 -11.21
N GLY A 37 5.87 -35.15 -11.79
CA GLY A 37 6.77 -35.51 -12.88
C GLY A 37 7.63 -36.72 -12.50
N PRO A 38 8.23 -37.41 -13.48
CA PRO A 38 9.03 -38.59 -13.20
C PRO A 38 10.09 -38.28 -12.14
N ILE A 39 10.27 -39.21 -11.19
CA ILE A 39 11.33 -39.11 -10.18
C ILE A 39 12.66 -38.90 -10.92
N GLY A 40 13.37 -37.83 -10.57
CA GLY A 40 14.63 -37.44 -11.23
C GLY A 40 14.48 -36.46 -12.40
N ALA A 41 13.27 -35.91 -12.65
CA ALA A 41 13.11 -34.79 -13.57
C ALA A 41 13.94 -33.58 -13.08
N CYS A 42 14.72 -32.99 -14.00
CA CYS A 42 15.50 -31.78 -13.75
C CYS A 42 14.92 -30.61 -14.54
N LEU A 43 14.98 -29.41 -13.95
CA LEU A 43 14.65 -28.19 -14.67
C LEU A 43 15.74 -27.92 -15.73
N PRO A 44 15.38 -27.49 -16.96
CA PRO A 44 16.36 -26.99 -17.92
C PRO A 44 17.26 -25.90 -17.30
N GLU A 45 18.57 -25.96 -17.55
CA GLU A 45 19.56 -25.01 -17.00
C GLU A 45 19.17 -23.54 -17.25
N ALA A 46 18.58 -23.26 -18.43
CA ALA A 46 18.15 -21.92 -18.80
C ALA A 46 16.97 -21.37 -17.97
N LEU A 47 16.23 -22.22 -17.25
CA LEU A 47 15.16 -21.83 -16.32
C LEU A 47 15.67 -21.69 -14.87
N ILE A 48 16.93 -22.04 -14.59
CA ILE A 48 17.52 -21.90 -13.25
C ILE A 48 18.00 -20.45 -13.08
N SER A 49 17.35 -19.71 -12.18
CA SER A 49 17.73 -18.34 -11.86
C SER A 49 19.12 -18.27 -11.22
N ARG A 50 19.94 -17.33 -11.69
CA ARG A 50 21.25 -17.04 -11.10
C ARG A 50 21.14 -15.79 -10.23
N PHE A 51 21.63 -15.89 -9.00
CA PHE A 51 21.57 -14.79 -8.04
C PHE A 51 22.91 -14.07 -7.96
N ASN A 52 22.86 -12.75 -7.89
CA ASN A 52 24.00 -11.87 -7.69
C ASN A 52 23.72 -10.94 -6.49
N GLN A 53 24.65 -10.04 -6.18
CA GLN A 53 24.47 -9.01 -5.15
C GLN A 53 24.02 -7.66 -5.74
N GLN A 54 23.76 -7.61 -7.06
CA GLN A 54 23.48 -6.40 -7.84
C GLN A 54 22.24 -6.61 -8.70
N TRP A 55 21.12 -6.06 -8.26
CA TRP A 55 19.82 -6.37 -8.81
C TRP A 55 19.28 -5.26 -9.71
N GLN A 56 18.50 -5.65 -10.70
CA GLN A 56 17.63 -4.74 -11.45
C GLN A 56 16.19 -5.16 -11.21
N LEU A 57 15.39 -4.22 -10.74
CA LEU A 57 13.96 -4.39 -10.51
C LEU A 57 13.21 -3.58 -11.55
N HIS A 58 12.49 -4.27 -12.43
CA HIS A 58 11.58 -3.62 -13.36
C HIS A 58 10.36 -3.11 -12.61
N VAL A 59 10.00 -1.86 -12.86
CA VAL A 59 8.90 -1.18 -12.17
C VAL A 59 8.01 -0.42 -13.15
N VAL A 60 6.72 -0.36 -12.83
CA VAL A 60 5.81 0.62 -13.43
C VAL A 60 5.88 1.90 -12.59
N PRO A 61 6.17 3.07 -13.20
CA PRO A 61 6.08 4.36 -12.51
C PRO A 61 4.64 4.63 -12.03
N GLY A 62 4.49 5.13 -10.81
CA GLY A 62 3.21 5.41 -10.17
C GLY A 62 2.94 4.54 -8.93
N PRO A 63 1.84 4.83 -8.21
CA PRO A 63 0.81 5.82 -8.57
C PRO A 63 1.21 7.28 -8.33
N HIS A 64 2.09 7.56 -7.37
CA HIS A 64 2.34 8.89 -6.85
C HIS A 64 3.68 9.46 -7.31
N ALA A 65 4.04 9.34 -8.60
CA ALA A 65 5.27 9.94 -9.14
C ALA A 65 5.11 11.47 -9.37
N ALA A 66 6.05 12.09 -10.08
CA ALA A 66 5.97 13.50 -10.45
C ALA A 66 4.76 13.79 -11.36
N PRO A 67 4.23 15.04 -11.35
CA PRO A 67 4.72 16.19 -10.59
C PRO A 67 4.00 16.41 -9.23
N ASP A 68 2.99 15.61 -8.91
CA ASP A 68 2.06 15.91 -7.81
C ASP A 68 2.70 15.81 -6.41
N PHE A 69 3.57 14.82 -6.23
CA PHE A 69 4.13 14.47 -4.92
C PHE A 69 5.66 14.57 -4.89
N PHE A 70 6.30 14.16 -5.98
CA PHE A 70 7.75 14.25 -6.17
C PHE A 70 8.05 15.28 -7.26
N THR A 71 9.17 15.96 -7.14
CA THR A 71 9.67 16.80 -8.23
C THR A 71 10.17 15.92 -9.38
N GLU A 72 10.27 16.49 -10.58
CA GLU A 72 10.93 15.84 -11.71
C GLU A 72 12.37 15.41 -11.38
N ALA A 73 13.09 16.24 -10.59
CA ALA A 73 14.44 15.94 -10.13
C ALA A 73 14.49 14.77 -9.15
N ASP A 74 13.48 14.64 -8.28
CA ASP A 74 13.35 13.50 -7.37
C ASP A 74 13.14 12.20 -8.15
N ILE A 75 12.25 12.20 -9.15
CA ILE A 75 11.98 11.03 -9.99
C ILE A 75 13.21 10.63 -10.81
N ARG A 76 13.92 11.60 -11.39
CA ARG A 76 15.19 11.34 -12.07
C ARG A 76 16.19 10.68 -11.12
N THR A 77 16.40 11.28 -9.96
CA THR A 77 17.32 10.78 -8.93
C THR A 77 16.94 9.37 -8.48
N PHE A 78 15.64 9.09 -8.33
CA PHE A 78 15.14 7.78 -7.93
C PHE A 78 15.54 6.66 -8.91
N PHE A 79 15.43 6.90 -10.22
CA PHE A 79 15.75 5.94 -11.27
C PHE A 79 17.25 5.87 -11.60
N GLU A 80 18.01 6.96 -11.42
CA GLU A 80 19.46 6.97 -11.65
C GLU A 80 20.26 6.39 -10.47
N ALA A 81 19.68 6.42 -9.26
CA ALA A 81 20.34 5.97 -8.06
C ALA A 81 20.56 4.46 -7.99
N GLU A 82 21.68 4.09 -7.38
CA GLU A 82 21.90 2.76 -6.83
C GLU A 82 21.43 2.75 -5.38
N TRP A 83 20.48 1.86 -5.07
CA TRP A 83 19.88 1.70 -3.75
C TRP A 83 20.55 0.54 -3.03
N ARG A 84 20.72 0.64 -1.71
CA ARG A 84 21.28 -0.45 -0.89
C ARG A 84 20.23 -1.01 0.06
N VAL A 85 20.13 -2.33 0.14
CA VAL A 85 19.20 -3.00 1.05
C VAL A 85 19.66 -2.83 2.50
N HIS A 86 18.81 -2.25 3.33
CA HIS A 86 19.04 -2.03 4.75
C HIS A 86 18.82 -3.33 5.54
N PHE A 87 19.54 -3.51 6.66
CA PHE A 87 19.47 -4.73 7.48
C PHE A 87 18.09 -4.99 8.09
N ASN A 88 17.33 -3.93 8.36
CA ASN A 88 15.98 -3.99 8.90
C ASN A 88 14.93 -4.28 7.80
N SER A 89 15.09 -5.41 7.11
CA SER A 89 14.22 -5.87 6.02
C SER A 89 13.65 -7.24 6.35
N SER A 90 12.39 -7.47 5.99
CA SER A 90 11.70 -8.74 6.26
C SER A 90 10.59 -9.00 5.22
N ARG A 91 9.75 -10.02 5.44
CA ARG A 91 8.58 -10.31 4.60
C ARG A 91 7.55 -9.16 4.56
N THR A 92 7.56 -8.27 5.55
CA THR A 92 6.70 -7.07 5.56
C THR A 92 7.17 -6.03 4.55
N GLY A 93 8.47 -5.96 4.30
CA GLY A 93 9.04 -4.99 3.38
C GLY A 93 10.55 -4.90 3.47
N ILE A 94 11.13 -4.39 2.40
CA ILE A 94 12.57 -4.30 2.16
C ILE A 94 12.96 -2.83 2.20
N ARG A 95 13.61 -2.43 3.28
CA ARG A 95 14.00 -1.04 3.51
C ARG A 95 15.24 -0.72 2.67
N LEU A 96 15.25 0.47 2.08
CA LEU A 96 16.35 0.89 1.20
C LEU A 96 17.08 2.12 1.77
N ILE A 97 18.37 2.16 1.51
CA ILE A 97 19.25 3.30 1.76
C ILE A 97 19.55 3.93 0.41
N GLY A 98 19.33 5.22 0.28
CA GLY A 98 19.59 5.96 -0.95
C GLY A 98 19.26 7.45 -0.81
N PRO A 99 19.09 8.17 -1.94
CA PRO A 99 18.83 9.60 -1.95
C PRO A 99 17.51 9.95 -1.27
N LYS A 100 17.47 11.15 -0.67
CA LYS A 100 16.27 11.71 -0.04
C LYS A 100 15.56 12.65 -1.02
N PRO A 101 14.22 12.58 -1.13
CA PRO A 101 13.44 13.47 -1.98
C PRO A 101 13.41 14.90 -1.43
N GLN A 102 13.24 15.88 -2.32
CA GLN A 102 12.98 17.28 -2.01
C GLN A 102 11.49 17.60 -1.89
N TRP A 103 10.62 16.75 -2.46
CA TRP A 103 9.15 16.85 -2.44
C TRP A 103 8.60 18.01 -3.28
N ALA A 104 7.48 17.76 -3.96
CA ALA A 104 6.78 18.79 -4.75
C ALA A 104 5.83 19.67 -3.91
N ARG A 105 5.66 19.34 -2.62
CA ARG A 105 4.75 20.01 -1.69
C ARG A 105 5.40 20.19 -0.32
N SER A 106 4.92 21.16 0.44
CA SER A 106 5.45 21.51 1.77
C SER A 106 5.02 20.55 2.88
N ASP A 107 3.85 19.93 2.74
CA ASP A 107 3.21 19.05 3.73
C ASP A 107 2.11 18.20 3.07
N GLY A 108 1.50 17.30 3.85
CA GLY A 108 0.38 16.45 3.44
C GLY A 108 -0.99 16.92 3.95
N GLY A 109 -1.10 18.16 4.47
CA GLY A 109 -2.35 18.70 5.02
C GLY A 109 -2.97 17.86 6.13
N GLU A 110 -4.29 17.63 6.05
CA GLU A 110 -5.07 16.85 7.04
C GLU A 110 -4.62 15.38 7.17
N ALA A 111 -3.91 14.85 6.17
CA ALA A 111 -3.38 13.49 6.18
C ALA A 111 -2.07 13.33 6.98
N GLY A 112 -1.41 14.44 7.29
CA GLY A 112 -0.18 14.49 8.06
C GLY A 112 0.77 15.58 7.58
N MET A 113 1.64 16.05 8.47
CA MET A 113 2.51 17.20 8.18
C MET A 113 3.72 16.87 7.29
N HIS A 114 4.05 15.60 7.10
CA HIS A 114 5.15 15.25 6.21
C HIS A 114 4.69 15.32 4.74
N PRO A 115 5.49 15.86 3.80
CA PRO A 115 5.17 15.89 2.38
C PRO A 115 4.93 14.52 1.73
N SER A 116 5.31 13.42 2.39
CA SER A 116 4.98 12.07 1.92
C SER A 116 3.59 11.61 2.34
N ASN A 117 2.91 12.30 3.26
CA ASN A 117 1.64 11.86 3.82
C ASN A 117 0.46 12.10 2.86
N ILE A 118 -0.36 11.07 2.67
CA ILE A 118 -1.59 11.13 1.88
C ILE A 118 -2.76 10.55 2.68
N HIS A 119 -3.98 10.90 2.28
CA HIS A 119 -5.17 10.23 2.77
C HIS A 119 -5.06 8.75 2.46
N ASP A 120 -5.21 7.92 3.49
CA ASP A 120 -4.79 6.53 3.43
C ASP A 120 -5.49 5.77 2.29
N ASN A 121 -4.68 5.08 1.49
CA ASN A 121 -5.11 4.28 0.35
C ASN A 121 -4.45 2.90 0.35
N ALA A 122 -4.95 2.03 -0.52
CA ALA A 122 -4.45 0.68 -0.61
C ALA A 122 -3.15 0.62 -1.44
N TYR A 123 -2.25 -0.27 -1.03
CA TYR A 123 -0.99 -0.56 -1.68
C TYR A 123 -0.98 -1.93 -2.35
N ALA A 124 -0.15 -2.06 -3.39
CA ALA A 124 0.17 -3.35 -3.96
C ALA A 124 1.46 -3.93 -3.35
N PRO A 125 1.59 -5.26 -3.23
CA PRO A 125 2.88 -5.89 -3.04
C PRO A 125 3.87 -5.42 -4.11
N GLY A 126 5.07 -5.01 -3.70
CA GLY A 126 6.08 -4.43 -4.56
C GLY A 126 5.99 -2.91 -4.73
N SER A 127 4.99 -2.22 -4.19
CA SER A 127 4.99 -0.75 -4.15
C SER A 127 6.18 -0.23 -3.35
N VAL A 128 6.83 0.82 -3.84
CA VAL A 128 7.96 1.46 -3.15
C VAL A 128 7.42 2.59 -2.28
N ASP A 129 7.16 2.29 -1.02
CA ASP A 129 6.47 3.17 -0.08
C ASP A 129 7.43 4.11 0.65
N TYR A 130 7.17 5.42 0.62
CA TYR A 130 7.98 6.44 1.29
C TYR A 130 7.44 6.78 2.69
N THR A 131 7.87 5.98 3.67
CA THR A 131 7.57 6.15 5.11
C THR A 131 8.30 7.35 5.72
N GLY A 132 7.91 8.55 5.31
CA GLY A 132 8.70 9.77 5.49
C GLY A 132 9.72 9.91 4.37
N ASP A 133 10.99 10.10 4.69
CA ASP A 133 12.06 10.25 3.69
C ASP A 133 12.75 8.92 3.33
N MET A 134 12.31 7.81 3.91
CA MET A 134 12.93 6.49 3.70
C MET A 134 12.00 5.53 2.94
N PRO A 135 12.45 5.01 1.78
CA PRO A 135 11.66 4.07 0.99
C PRO A 135 11.74 2.63 1.51
N VAL A 136 10.61 1.92 1.37
CA VAL A 136 10.46 0.50 1.68
C VAL A 136 9.71 -0.17 0.53
N ILE A 137 10.29 -1.21 -0.07
CA ILE A 137 9.54 -2.04 -1.03
C ILE A 137 8.60 -2.95 -0.23
N LEU A 138 7.29 -2.82 -0.41
CA LEU A 138 6.32 -3.59 0.36
C LEU A 138 6.36 -5.07 -0.02
N GLY A 139 6.49 -5.93 0.99
CA GLY A 139 6.58 -7.38 0.81
C GLY A 139 5.21 -8.07 0.79
N PRO A 140 5.18 -9.41 0.64
CA PRO A 140 3.93 -10.17 0.63
C PRO A 140 3.19 -10.19 1.98
N ASP A 141 3.91 -9.96 3.09
CA ASP A 141 3.31 -9.77 4.42
C ASP A 141 3.28 -8.29 4.81
N GLY A 142 3.33 -7.39 3.81
CA GLY A 142 3.39 -5.95 3.99
C GLY A 142 2.03 -5.31 4.33
N PRO A 143 2.04 -4.02 4.71
CA PRO A 143 0.84 -3.24 4.93
C PRO A 143 -0.05 -3.22 3.68
N SER A 144 -1.37 -3.31 3.88
CA SER A 144 -2.33 -3.20 2.79
C SER A 144 -2.82 -1.76 2.59
N LEU A 145 -3.21 -1.07 3.67
CA LEU A 145 -3.70 0.31 3.62
C LEU A 145 -2.75 1.18 4.45
N GLY A 146 -2.41 2.35 3.93
CA GLY A 146 -1.58 3.32 4.62
C GLY A 146 -1.56 4.65 3.88
N GLY A 147 -0.88 5.65 4.45
CA GLY A 147 -0.97 7.02 3.92
C GLY A 147 0.37 7.68 3.72
N PHE A 148 1.17 7.01 2.91
CA PHE A 148 2.44 7.44 2.35
C PHE A 148 2.42 7.25 0.82
N VAL A 149 3.19 8.08 0.10
CA VAL A 149 3.26 8.05 -1.36
C VAL A 149 4.20 6.97 -1.90
N CYS A 150 3.92 6.51 -3.12
CA CYS A 150 4.64 5.45 -3.81
C CYS A 150 4.97 5.89 -5.25
N PRO A 151 6.23 6.21 -5.61
CA PRO A 151 6.57 6.69 -6.94
C PRO A 151 6.66 5.58 -7.99
N ALA A 152 6.76 4.31 -7.58
CA ALA A 152 6.84 3.17 -8.47
C ALA A 152 6.35 1.88 -7.79
N THR A 153 6.02 0.87 -8.59
CA THR A 153 5.65 -0.47 -8.13
C THR A 153 6.37 -1.54 -8.95
N VAL A 154 7.03 -2.50 -8.28
CA VAL A 154 7.71 -3.65 -8.91
C VAL A 154 6.69 -4.50 -9.68
N ILE A 155 7.04 -4.85 -10.92
CA ILE A 155 6.15 -5.66 -11.76
C ILE A 155 5.98 -7.07 -11.20
N SER A 156 4.84 -7.69 -11.48
CA SER A 156 4.53 -9.04 -11.00
C SER A 156 5.61 -10.07 -11.36
N ALA A 157 6.16 -9.99 -12.57
CA ALA A 157 7.24 -10.87 -13.06
C ALA A 157 8.58 -10.73 -12.30
N ASP A 158 8.79 -9.61 -11.59
CA ASP A 158 10.01 -9.35 -10.82
C ASP A 158 9.83 -9.53 -9.31
N LEU A 159 8.61 -9.78 -8.81
CA LEU A 159 8.34 -9.91 -7.37
C LEU A 159 9.16 -11.03 -6.71
N TRP A 160 9.53 -12.08 -7.45
CA TRP A 160 10.38 -13.16 -6.92
C TRP A 160 11.77 -12.66 -6.51
N LYS A 161 12.30 -11.61 -7.16
CA LYS A 161 13.62 -11.04 -6.85
C LYS A 161 13.63 -10.44 -5.44
N LEU A 162 12.49 -9.89 -5.00
CA LEU A 162 12.34 -9.34 -3.65
C LEU A 162 12.59 -10.40 -2.58
N GLY A 163 12.20 -11.65 -2.83
CA GLY A 163 12.45 -12.78 -1.93
C GLY A 163 13.91 -13.22 -1.86
N GLN A 164 14.77 -12.71 -2.74
CA GLN A 164 16.20 -13.04 -2.80
C GLN A 164 17.12 -11.92 -2.29
N LEU A 165 16.60 -10.69 -2.16
CA LEU A 165 17.35 -9.54 -1.65
C LEU A 165 17.81 -9.77 -0.20
N LYS A 166 19.08 -9.43 0.07
CA LYS A 166 19.69 -9.53 1.39
C LYS A 166 20.29 -8.19 1.82
N ALA A 167 20.44 -8.03 3.14
CA ALA A 167 21.09 -6.86 3.71
C ALA A 167 22.47 -6.63 3.05
N GLY A 168 22.69 -5.44 2.52
CA GLY A 168 23.92 -5.08 1.82
C GLY A 168 23.89 -5.22 0.30
N ASP A 169 22.93 -5.95 -0.27
CA ASP A 169 22.74 -6.00 -1.73
C ASP A 169 22.47 -4.60 -2.29
N THR A 170 22.85 -4.36 -3.55
CA THR A 170 22.50 -3.14 -4.27
C THR A 170 21.47 -3.42 -5.36
N LEU A 171 20.64 -2.43 -5.66
CA LEU A 171 19.64 -2.52 -6.71
C LEU A 171 19.46 -1.21 -7.45
N ARG A 172 18.96 -1.30 -8.68
CA ARG A 172 18.44 -0.16 -9.46
C ARG A 172 17.01 -0.45 -9.90
N PHE A 173 16.18 0.58 -9.87
CA PHE A 173 14.85 0.52 -10.46
C PHE A 173 14.94 0.81 -11.96
N VAL A 174 14.33 -0.05 -12.75
CA VAL A 174 14.33 0.03 -14.22
C VAL A 174 12.89 0.24 -14.67
N PRO A 175 12.53 1.42 -15.19
CA PRO A 175 11.15 1.69 -15.56
C PRO A 175 10.77 0.91 -16.83
N VAL A 176 9.57 0.33 -16.84
CA VAL A 176 8.97 -0.36 -17.99
C VAL A 176 7.56 0.13 -18.22
N SER A 177 7.04 -0.07 -19.43
CA SER A 177 5.62 0.21 -19.72
C SER A 177 4.72 -0.86 -19.08
N ILE A 178 3.44 -0.54 -18.88
CA ILE A 178 2.46 -1.54 -18.40
C ILE A 178 2.33 -2.68 -19.41
N ALA A 179 2.31 -2.37 -20.71
CA ALA A 179 2.26 -3.40 -21.76
C ALA A 179 3.45 -4.37 -21.70
N GLU A 180 4.64 -3.84 -21.45
CA GLU A 180 5.84 -4.66 -21.28
C GLU A 180 5.77 -5.49 -19.98
N ALA A 181 5.30 -4.91 -18.88
CA ALA A 181 5.12 -5.65 -17.63
C ALA A 181 4.14 -6.83 -17.80
N VAL A 182 3.06 -6.64 -18.55
CA VAL A 182 2.10 -7.71 -18.91
C VAL A 182 2.74 -8.75 -19.83
N HIS A 183 3.54 -8.32 -20.82
CA HIS A 183 4.29 -9.24 -21.67
C HIS A 183 5.23 -10.14 -20.87
N LEU A 184 5.98 -9.57 -19.92
CA LEU A 184 6.87 -10.31 -19.02
C LEU A 184 6.09 -11.25 -18.09
N SER A 185 4.93 -10.84 -17.58
CA SER A 185 4.07 -11.72 -16.79
C SER A 185 3.56 -12.90 -17.62
N GLN A 186 3.13 -12.68 -18.87
CA GLN A 186 2.70 -13.78 -19.75
C GLN A 186 3.87 -14.73 -20.06
N ALA A 187 5.06 -14.19 -20.33
CA ALA A 187 6.25 -15.01 -20.56
C ALA A 187 6.58 -15.89 -19.36
N MET A 188 6.49 -15.34 -18.14
CA MET A 188 6.69 -16.10 -16.90
C MET A 188 5.63 -17.19 -16.69
N GLU A 189 4.35 -16.90 -16.92
CA GLU A 189 3.27 -17.90 -16.83
C GLU A 189 3.47 -19.01 -17.87
N ASP A 190 3.87 -18.66 -19.10
CA ASP A 190 4.23 -19.63 -20.13
C ASP A 190 5.38 -20.54 -19.68
N GLU A 191 6.48 -19.98 -19.15
CA GLU A 191 7.63 -20.75 -18.65
C GLU A 191 7.22 -21.73 -17.54
N ILE A 192 6.37 -21.29 -16.61
CA ILE A 192 5.87 -22.14 -15.52
C ILE A 192 5.01 -23.28 -16.08
N ASN A 193 4.13 -22.98 -17.04
CA ASN A 193 3.19 -23.95 -17.59
C ASN A 193 3.84 -24.96 -18.54
N THR A 194 4.84 -24.55 -19.32
CA THR A 194 5.47 -25.40 -20.33
C THR A 194 6.82 -25.97 -19.90
N LEU A 195 7.44 -25.40 -18.86
CA LEU A 195 8.83 -25.67 -18.45
C LEU A 195 9.82 -25.50 -19.62
N THR A 196 9.53 -24.56 -20.54
CA THR A 196 10.43 -24.19 -21.64
C THR A 196 10.90 -22.75 -21.47
N PRO A 197 12.22 -22.46 -21.59
CA PRO A 197 12.73 -21.10 -21.53
C PRO A 197 12.07 -20.18 -22.55
N ARG A 198 11.69 -18.98 -22.12
CA ARG A 198 11.26 -17.88 -22.98
C ARG A 198 12.37 -16.83 -22.98
N GLN A 199 12.81 -16.44 -24.18
CA GLN A 199 13.71 -15.30 -24.29
C GLN A 199 12.87 -14.03 -24.33
N SER A 200 12.77 -13.33 -23.20
CA SER A 200 12.26 -11.97 -23.13
C SER A 200 13.41 -11.04 -22.78
N ARG A 201 13.76 -10.12 -23.67
CA ARG A 201 14.63 -9.00 -23.34
C ARG A 201 13.74 -7.82 -23.00
N PRO A 202 13.65 -7.39 -21.73
CA PRO A 202 12.73 -6.34 -21.32
C PRO A 202 12.94 -5.04 -22.10
N GLU A 203 11.86 -4.46 -22.63
CA GLU A 203 11.89 -3.11 -23.19
C GLU A 203 11.75 -2.07 -22.07
N THR A 204 12.83 -1.34 -21.79
CA THR A 204 12.88 -0.34 -20.73
C THR A 204 12.48 1.05 -21.24
N LEU A 205 11.80 1.82 -20.42
CA LEU A 205 11.51 3.23 -20.72
C LEU A 205 12.75 4.10 -20.47
N PRO A 206 13.04 5.09 -21.32
CA PRO A 206 14.04 6.12 -21.01
C PRO A 206 13.64 6.92 -19.77
N ILE A 207 14.58 7.18 -18.86
CA ILE A 207 14.32 7.96 -17.64
C ILE A 207 13.74 9.34 -17.98
N ASP A 208 14.22 10.00 -19.04
CA ASP A 208 13.69 11.29 -19.50
C ASP A 208 12.20 11.24 -19.86
N ARG A 209 11.74 10.13 -20.42
CA ARG A 209 10.31 9.92 -20.71
C ARG A 209 9.52 9.77 -19.42
N VAL A 210 10.04 9.05 -18.43
CA VAL A 210 9.37 8.86 -17.14
C VAL A 210 9.28 10.17 -16.35
N VAL A 211 10.34 10.99 -16.40
CA VAL A 211 10.39 12.29 -15.72
C VAL A 211 9.42 13.30 -16.33
N THR A 212 9.24 13.28 -17.65
CA THR A 212 8.39 14.24 -18.39
C THR A 212 6.94 13.78 -18.57
N THR A 213 6.57 12.60 -18.06
CA THR A 213 5.20 12.08 -18.13
C THR A 213 4.63 11.86 -16.72
N THR A 214 3.31 11.97 -16.61
CA THR A 214 2.60 11.71 -15.35
C THR A 214 2.14 10.24 -15.29
N PRO A 215 2.10 9.59 -14.11
CA PRO A 215 1.49 8.28 -13.93
C PRO A 215 -0.06 8.34 -13.91
N VAL A 216 -0.67 9.32 -14.57
CA VAL A 216 -2.13 9.40 -14.74
C VAL A 216 -2.51 8.67 -16.02
N LEU A 217 -3.27 7.58 -15.88
CA LEU A 217 -3.79 6.79 -17.01
C LEU A 217 -4.95 7.51 -17.70
N GLN A 218 -5.83 8.09 -16.89
CA GLN A 218 -7.03 8.78 -17.32
C GLN A 218 -7.48 9.73 -16.22
N GLN A 219 -8.12 10.84 -16.60
CA GLN A 219 -8.79 11.76 -15.69
C GLN A 219 -10.20 12.03 -16.22
N LEU A 220 -11.16 12.17 -15.31
CA LEU A 220 -12.52 12.62 -15.60
C LEU A 220 -12.75 13.92 -14.83
N ASP A 221 -13.06 14.99 -15.54
CA ASP A 221 -13.33 16.28 -14.90
C ASP A 221 -14.81 16.37 -14.50
N PRO A 222 -15.13 17.07 -13.40
CA PRO A 222 -16.52 17.27 -12.97
C PRO A 222 -17.39 17.90 -14.06
N ALA A 223 -16.79 18.75 -14.90
CA ALA A 223 -17.48 19.45 -15.99
C ALA A 223 -17.93 18.52 -17.12
N ASP A 224 -17.31 17.35 -17.26
CA ASP A 224 -17.65 16.36 -18.29
C ASP A 224 -18.93 15.59 -17.94
N ASN A 225 -19.46 15.76 -16.73
CA ASN A 225 -20.69 15.11 -16.28
C ASN A 225 -21.85 16.10 -16.21
N THR A 226 -22.66 16.15 -17.27
CA THR A 226 -23.79 17.08 -17.39
C THR A 226 -24.99 16.74 -16.50
N GLN A 227 -24.98 15.59 -15.80
CA GLN A 227 -26.12 15.08 -15.04
C GLN A 227 -25.86 14.90 -13.53
N SER A 228 -24.64 15.09 -13.02
CA SER A 228 -24.34 14.88 -11.59
C SER A 228 -23.29 15.83 -11.01
N GLN A 229 -23.34 16.08 -9.69
CA GLN A 229 -22.27 16.75 -8.93
C GLN A 229 -21.08 15.80 -8.67
N ALA A 230 -20.71 14.97 -9.66
CA ALA A 230 -19.64 13.99 -9.49
C ALA A 230 -18.29 14.68 -9.24
N PRO A 231 -17.48 14.18 -8.28
CA PRO A 231 -16.14 14.70 -8.07
C PRO A 231 -15.24 14.33 -9.26
N ALA A 232 -14.11 15.05 -9.40
CA ALA A 232 -13.08 14.67 -10.35
C ALA A 232 -12.58 13.25 -10.05
N VAL A 233 -12.19 12.49 -11.08
CA VAL A 233 -11.65 11.13 -10.91
C VAL A 233 -10.30 11.03 -11.58
N VAL A 234 -9.31 10.49 -10.88
CA VAL A 234 -7.97 10.23 -11.44
C VAL A 234 -7.68 8.74 -11.34
N TYR A 235 -7.30 8.13 -12.47
CA TYR A 235 -6.91 6.73 -12.55
C TYR A 235 -5.39 6.62 -12.66
N ARG A 236 -4.74 5.91 -11.75
CA ARG A 236 -3.30 5.73 -11.71
C ARG A 236 -2.92 4.25 -11.72
N PRO A 237 -1.80 3.85 -12.34
CA PRO A 237 -1.34 2.47 -12.23
C PRO A 237 -0.74 2.24 -10.85
N THR A 238 -0.85 1.02 -10.35
CA THR A 238 -0.10 0.58 -9.16
C THR A 238 0.52 -0.77 -9.48
N GLY A 239 1.54 -0.73 -10.34
CA GLY A 239 2.08 -1.93 -10.98
C GLY A 239 1.26 -2.36 -12.20
N ASP A 240 1.44 -3.60 -12.64
CA ASP A 240 0.79 -4.20 -13.81
C ASP A 240 -0.53 -4.92 -13.50
N ARG A 241 -0.90 -5.02 -12.21
CA ARG A 241 -2.10 -5.77 -11.76
C ARG A 241 -3.08 -4.94 -10.95
N TYR A 242 -2.88 -3.63 -10.85
CA TYR A 242 -3.74 -2.75 -10.05
C TYR A 242 -3.95 -1.39 -10.72
N VAL A 243 -5.17 -0.88 -10.60
CA VAL A 243 -5.53 0.51 -10.89
C VAL A 243 -6.01 1.15 -9.60
N LEU A 244 -5.45 2.32 -9.26
CA LEU A 244 -5.92 3.16 -8.17
C LEU A 244 -6.87 4.22 -8.74
N VAL A 245 -8.12 4.19 -8.30
CA VAL A 245 -9.14 5.20 -8.61
C VAL A 245 -9.17 6.21 -7.47
N GLU A 246 -8.94 7.48 -7.75
CA GLU A 246 -8.87 8.56 -6.76
C GLU A 246 -9.95 9.62 -6.99
N TYR A 247 -10.69 10.01 -5.95
CA TYR A 247 -11.81 10.95 -6.08
C TYR A 247 -11.53 12.32 -5.48
N GLY A 248 -11.80 13.38 -6.24
CA GLY A 248 -11.81 14.77 -5.78
C GLY A 248 -10.42 15.29 -5.38
N PRO A 249 -10.35 16.43 -4.66
CA PRO A 249 -9.09 16.96 -4.15
C PRO A 249 -8.54 16.12 -2.97
N LEU A 250 -7.29 16.39 -2.59
CA LEU A 250 -6.63 15.80 -1.40
C LEU A 250 -7.16 16.44 -0.11
N VAL A 251 -8.42 16.18 0.20
CA VAL A 251 -9.11 16.65 1.41
C VAL A 251 -9.85 15.51 2.09
N LEU A 252 -10.07 15.64 3.40
CA LEU A 252 -10.93 14.71 4.11
C LEU A 252 -12.42 15.08 3.94
N ASP A 253 -13.05 14.47 2.94
CA ASP A 253 -14.50 14.58 2.70
C ASP A 253 -15.17 13.19 2.70
N ILE A 254 -16.10 13.00 3.65
CA ILE A 254 -16.84 11.74 3.81
C ILE A 254 -17.67 11.41 2.56
N ARG A 255 -18.14 12.40 1.80
CA ARG A 255 -18.89 12.16 0.55
C ARG A 255 -18.06 11.42 -0.48
N LEU A 256 -16.76 11.72 -0.57
CA LEU A 256 -15.82 11.00 -1.44
C LEU A 256 -15.74 9.52 -1.03
N ARG A 257 -15.78 9.22 0.28
CA ARG A 257 -15.80 7.84 0.75
C ARG A 257 -17.11 7.11 0.44
N PHE A 258 -18.23 7.81 0.45
CA PHE A 258 -19.51 7.25 -0.01
C PHE A 258 -19.46 6.94 -1.52
N ARG A 259 -18.84 7.82 -2.32
CA ARG A 259 -18.61 7.57 -3.75
C ARG A 259 -17.74 6.33 -3.99
N VAL A 260 -16.63 6.20 -3.27
CA VAL A 260 -15.78 4.98 -3.27
C VAL A 260 -16.60 3.73 -2.97
N HIS A 261 -17.48 3.78 -1.97
CA HIS A 261 -18.33 2.65 -1.63
C HIS A 261 -19.30 2.30 -2.74
N ALA A 262 -19.92 3.31 -3.35
CA ALA A 262 -20.88 3.13 -4.43
C ALA A 262 -20.21 2.45 -5.63
N LEU A 263 -19.01 2.91 -6.04
CA LEU A 263 -18.23 2.25 -7.09
C LEU A 263 -17.90 0.79 -6.73
N MET A 264 -17.46 0.55 -5.50
CA MET A 264 -17.14 -0.80 -5.03
C MET A 264 -18.35 -1.74 -5.17
N LEU A 265 -19.51 -1.33 -4.65
CA LEU A 265 -20.75 -2.12 -4.74
C LEU A 265 -21.20 -2.32 -6.19
N TRP A 266 -21.04 -1.30 -7.04
CA TRP A 266 -21.38 -1.38 -8.46
C TRP A 266 -20.53 -2.43 -9.19
N LEU A 267 -19.22 -2.49 -8.89
CA LEU A 267 -18.29 -3.47 -9.46
C LEU A 267 -18.57 -4.89 -8.93
N GLU A 268 -18.81 -5.03 -7.62
CA GLU A 268 -19.16 -6.32 -6.99
C GLU A 268 -20.43 -6.92 -7.61
N GLN A 269 -21.47 -6.11 -7.80
CA GLN A 269 -22.73 -6.55 -8.40
C GLN A 269 -22.58 -7.06 -9.84
N ARG A 270 -21.64 -6.48 -10.60
CA ARG A 270 -21.40 -6.87 -12.01
C ARG A 270 -20.47 -8.06 -12.16
N ALA A 271 -19.68 -8.39 -11.15
CA ALA A 271 -18.77 -9.54 -11.15
C ALA A 271 -17.92 -9.64 -12.44
N ILE A 272 -17.28 -8.53 -12.81
CA ILE A 272 -16.52 -8.40 -14.07
C ILE A 272 -15.40 -9.46 -14.12
N ALA A 273 -15.39 -10.26 -15.19
CA ALA A 273 -14.36 -11.26 -15.38
C ALA A 273 -12.97 -10.61 -15.47
N GLY A 274 -12.04 -11.07 -14.62
CA GLY A 274 -10.67 -10.52 -14.53
C GLY A 274 -10.50 -9.46 -13.44
N VAL A 275 -11.55 -8.89 -12.87
CA VAL A 275 -11.45 -8.13 -11.62
C VAL A 275 -11.40 -9.12 -10.45
N LEU A 276 -10.37 -9.01 -9.62
CA LEU A 276 -10.04 -10.00 -8.59
C LEU A 276 -10.36 -9.53 -7.17
N GLU A 277 -10.08 -8.27 -6.86
CA GLU A 277 -10.17 -7.73 -5.51
C GLU A 277 -10.39 -6.21 -5.57
N LEU A 278 -11.18 -5.71 -4.62
CA LEU A 278 -11.52 -4.30 -4.49
C LEU A 278 -11.18 -3.85 -3.07
N THR A 279 -10.26 -2.90 -2.94
CA THR A 279 -9.77 -2.44 -1.64
C THR A 279 -10.05 -0.95 -1.47
N PRO A 280 -11.06 -0.58 -0.65
CA PRO A 280 -11.41 0.82 -0.43
C PRO A 280 -10.42 1.52 0.51
N GLY A 281 -9.91 2.66 0.06
CA GLY A 281 -9.22 3.66 0.87
C GLY A 281 -10.15 4.77 1.36
N VAL A 282 -9.58 5.84 1.90
CA VAL A 282 -10.33 7.00 2.39
C VAL A 282 -11.08 7.70 1.24
N ARG A 283 -10.38 8.02 0.15
CA ARG A 283 -10.91 8.71 -1.03
C ARG A 283 -10.52 8.02 -2.33
N SER A 284 -10.25 6.73 -2.25
CA SER A 284 -9.79 5.93 -3.38
C SER A 284 -10.34 4.51 -3.34
N LEU A 285 -10.41 3.87 -4.50
CA LEU A 285 -10.63 2.43 -4.63
C LEU A 285 -9.46 1.83 -5.40
N GLN A 286 -8.77 0.86 -4.81
CA GLN A 286 -7.81 0.06 -5.58
C GLN A 286 -8.53 -1.15 -6.17
N VAL A 287 -8.40 -1.30 -7.49
CA VAL A 287 -8.95 -2.40 -8.26
C VAL A 287 -7.80 -3.31 -8.68
N ARG A 288 -7.74 -4.49 -8.08
CA ARG A 288 -6.82 -5.54 -8.51
C ARG A 288 -7.46 -6.31 -9.66
N TYR A 289 -6.71 -6.51 -10.73
CA TYR A 289 -7.19 -7.22 -11.91
C TYR A 289 -6.12 -8.16 -12.48
N ASP A 290 -6.58 -9.11 -13.29
CA ASP A 290 -5.74 -9.99 -14.08
C ASP A 290 -5.61 -9.43 -15.51
N PRO A 291 -4.45 -8.85 -15.87
CA PRO A 291 -4.25 -8.22 -17.17
C PRO A 291 -4.30 -9.21 -18.35
N LEU A 292 -4.19 -10.52 -18.08
CA LEU A 292 -4.32 -11.57 -19.10
C LEU A 292 -5.78 -11.94 -19.38
N ARG A 293 -6.72 -11.49 -18.54
CA ARG A 293 -8.16 -11.73 -18.68
C ARG A 293 -8.96 -10.48 -19.04
N VAL A 294 -8.53 -9.31 -18.56
CA VAL A 294 -9.13 -8.01 -18.91
C VAL A 294 -8.01 -7.01 -19.17
N SER A 295 -8.03 -6.36 -20.34
CA SER A 295 -7.02 -5.35 -20.66
C SER A 295 -7.24 -4.09 -19.81
N LEU A 296 -6.16 -3.33 -19.57
CA LEU A 296 -6.24 -2.07 -18.86
C LEU A 296 -7.23 -1.09 -19.53
N GLU A 297 -7.20 -1.00 -20.87
CA GLU A 297 -8.12 -0.16 -21.64
C GLU A 297 -9.59 -0.54 -21.41
N THR A 298 -9.89 -1.84 -21.42
CA THR A 298 -11.25 -2.34 -21.15
C THR A 298 -11.66 -2.00 -19.72
N LEU A 299 -10.77 -2.21 -18.75
CA LEU A 299 -11.04 -1.89 -17.34
C LEU A 299 -11.31 -0.40 -17.15
N LEU A 300 -10.49 0.48 -17.75
CA LEU A 300 -10.68 1.93 -17.68
C LEU A 300 -12.00 2.36 -18.33
N SER A 301 -12.40 1.75 -19.44
CA SER A 301 -13.72 2.02 -20.04
C SER A 301 -14.85 1.62 -19.09
N ILE A 302 -14.78 0.43 -18.48
CA ILE A 302 -15.81 -0.02 -17.53
C ILE A 302 -15.89 0.92 -16.32
N LEU A 303 -14.74 1.36 -15.80
CA LEU A 303 -14.71 2.30 -14.68
C LEU A 303 -15.29 3.67 -15.04
N ARG A 304 -15.05 4.16 -16.27
CA ARG A 304 -15.67 5.38 -16.78
C ARG A 304 -17.19 5.23 -16.90
N ASP A 305 -17.65 4.10 -17.42
CA ASP A 305 -19.09 3.84 -17.57
C ASP A 305 -19.76 3.74 -16.18
N ALA A 306 -19.06 3.17 -15.19
CA ALA A 306 -19.53 3.16 -13.81
C ALA A 306 -19.76 4.57 -13.26
N GLU A 307 -18.84 5.52 -13.52
CA GLU A 307 -19.00 6.89 -13.03
C GLU A 307 -20.24 7.61 -13.59
N GLN A 308 -20.71 7.21 -14.77
CA GLN A 308 -21.95 7.72 -15.37
C GLN A 308 -23.18 7.11 -14.69
N ASP A 309 -23.09 5.85 -14.25
CA ASP A 309 -24.20 5.10 -13.63
C ASP A 309 -24.41 5.39 -12.14
N LEU A 310 -23.36 5.79 -11.41
CA LEU A 310 -23.37 5.84 -9.93
C LEU A 310 -24.31 6.90 -9.32
N GLY A 311 -24.90 7.79 -10.13
CA GLY A 311 -25.86 8.80 -9.67
C GLY A 311 -25.29 9.79 -8.64
N ASP A 312 -26.15 10.37 -7.81
CA ASP A 312 -25.76 11.27 -6.72
C ASP A 312 -25.57 10.50 -5.40
N VAL A 313 -24.50 10.81 -4.66
CA VAL A 313 -24.17 10.18 -3.37
C VAL A 313 -24.94 10.79 -2.20
N ASP A 314 -25.54 11.97 -2.34
CA ASP A 314 -26.26 12.64 -1.26
C ASP A 314 -27.49 11.85 -0.78
N ALA A 315 -28.07 11.01 -1.65
CA ALA A 315 -29.20 10.13 -1.31
C ALA A 315 -28.76 8.71 -0.87
N LEU A 316 -27.46 8.42 -0.82
CA LEU A 316 -26.97 7.07 -0.56
C LEU A 316 -27.09 6.72 0.93
N THR A 317 -27.90 5.71 1.25
CA THR A 317 -27.96 5.11 2.58
C THR A 317 -27.20 3.80 2.61
N ILE A 318 -26.31 3.63 3.59
CA ILE A 318 -25.52 2.41 3.77
C ILE A 318 -25.84 1.74 5.11
N PRO A 319 -25.86 0.40 5.20
CA PRO A 319 -25.90 -0.28 6.47
C PRO A 319 -24.70 0.14 7.34
N SER A 320 -24.98 0.53 8.58
CA SER A 320 -23.95 0.93 9.55
C SER A 320 -24.17 0.20 10.87
N ARG A 321 -23.07 -0.15 11.54
CA ARG A 321 -23.08 -0.71 12.89
C ARG A 321 -22.28 0.21 13.81
N THR A 322 -22.79 0.43 15.01
CA THR A 322 -22.05 1.15 16.05
C THR A 322 -21.38 0.15 16.98
N VAL A 323 -20.10 0.36 17.24
CA VAL A 323 -19.31 -0.47 18.17
C VAL A 323 -18.76 0.45 19.26
N HIS A 324 -18.97 0.08 20.52
CA HIS A 324 -18.38 0.76 21.66
C HIS A 324 -17.19 -0.07 22.16
N LEU A 325 -15.99 0.52 22.12
CA LEU A 325 -14.75 -0.14 22.54
C LEU A 325 -14.19 0.54 23.80
N PRO A 326 -13.75 -0.22 24.82
CA PRO A 326 -13.03 0.36 25.94
C PRO A 326 -11.64 0.80 25.50
N LEU A 327 -11.19 1.97 25.98
CA LEU A 327 -9.87 2.53 25.69
C LEU A 327 -9.13 2.86 26.99
N SER A 328 -7.93 2.30 27.16
CA SER A 328 -6.98 2.67 28.22
C SER A 328 -6.21 3.92 27.78
N TRP A 329 -6.37 5.03 28.51
CA TRP A 329 -5.71 6.29 28.15
C TRP A 329 -4.26 6.33 28.62
N ASN A 330 -3.34 6.63 27.69
CA ASN A 330 -1.90 6.73 27.95
C ASN A 330 -1.33 5.47 28.65
N ASP A 331 -1.69 4.30 28.13
CA ASP A 331 -1.27 3.02 28.70
C ASP A 331 0.27 2.84 28.68
N PRO A 332 0.90 2.28 29.74
CA PRO A 332 2.33 2.02 29.78
C PRO A 332 2.88 1.22 28.59
N VAL A 333 2.08 0.33 27.98
CA VAL A 333 2.52 -0.43 26.81
C VAL A 333 2.77 0.47 25.59
N CYS A 334 1.97 1.54 25.44
CA CYS A 334 2.17 2.52 24.37
C CYS A 334 3.44 3.35 24.60
N GLN A 335 3.77 3.65 25.86
CA GLN A 335 5.00 4.36 26.22
C GLN A 335 6.25 3.54 25.84
N GLN A 336 6.21 2.21 26.02
CA GLN A 336 7.30 1.32 25.58
C GLN A 336 7.56 1.42 24.07
N ALA A 337 6.52 1.59 23.24
CA ALA A 337 6.70 1.74 21.80
C ALA A 337 7.43 3.06 21.46
N VAL A 338 7.10 4.14 22.17
CA VAL A 338 7.76 5.45 22.02
C VAL A 338 9.19 5.40 22.53
N GLU A 339 9.45 4.76 23.66
CA GLU A 339 10.80 4.55 24.20
C GLU A 339 11.66 3.75 23.22
N ARG A 340 11.17 2.62 22.71
CA ARG A 340 11.88 1.81 21.72
C ARG A 340 12.22 2.61 20.47
N TYR A 341 11.26 3.37 19.94
CA TYR A 341 11.49 4.24 18.79
C TYR A 341 12.56 5.31 19.07
N THR A 342 12.48 5.96 20.23
CA THR A 342 13.42 7.01 20.64
C THR A 342 14.85 6.48 20.71
N HIS A 343 15.05 5.28 21.26
CA HIS A 343 16.37 4.67 21.42
C HIS A 343 16.93 4.04 20.13
N SER A 344 16.08 3.40 19.32
CA SER A 344 16.54 2.54 18.22
C SER A 344 16.35 3.12 16.82
N VAL A 345 15.54 4.17 16.69
CA VAL A 345 15.15 4.73 15.39
C VAL A 345 15.45 6.22 15.30
N ARG A 346 14.78 7.05 16.11
CA ARG A 346 14.94 8.52 16.07
C ARG A 346 14.44 9.21 17.34
N GLY A 347 15.36 9.59 18.22
CA GLY A 347 15.02 10.24 19.48
C GLY A 347 14.84 11.77 19.42
N ASP A 348 15.31 12.42 18.35
CA ASP A 348 15.27 13.88 18.18
C ASP A 348 14.02 14.40 17.45
N ALA A 349 13.02 13.54 17.25
CA ALA A 349 11.82 13.88 16.51
C ALA A 349 10.89 14.82 17.31
N PRO A 350 10.15 15.74 16.66
CA PRO A 350 9.26 16.68 17.36
C PRO A 350 8.13 16.04 18.17
N TRP A 351 7.75 14.80 17.84
CA TRP A 351 6.72 14.02 18.54
C TRP A 351 7.28 13.17 19.69
N CYS A 352 8.59 13.19 19.90
CA CYS A 352 9.24 12.57 21.05
C CYS A 352 9.49 13.64 22.14
N PRO A 353 9.49 13.27 23.42
CA PRO A 353 9.28 11.92 23.96
C PRO A 353 7.79 11.56 24.18
N ASP A 354 6.86 12.47 23.94
CA ASP A 354 5.44 12.29 24.25
C ASP A 354 4.55 12.67 23.07
N ASN A 355 3.89 11.67 22.47
CA ASN A 355 3.01 11.88 21.33
C ASN A 355 1.73 12.64 21.70
N ILE A 356 1.21 12.45 22.91
CA ILE A 356 -0.04 13.09 23.36
C ILE A 356 0.22 14.57 23.62
N GLU A 357 1.35 14.89 24.25
CA GLU A 357 1.77 16.29 24.41
C GLU A 357 2.02 16.95 23.04
N PHE A 358 2.61 16.23 22.09
CA PHE A 358 2.79 16.74 20.73
C PHE A 358 1.45 17.08 20.06
N ILE A 359 0.46 16.19 20.15
CA ILE A 359 -0.91 16.43 19.65
C ILE A 359 -1.50 17.68 20.31
N ARG A 360 -1.38 17.82 21.64
CA ARG A 360 -1.83 19.01 22.36
C ARG A 360 -1.16 20.28 21.79
N ARG A 361 0.17 20.27 21.68
CA ARG A 361 0.96 21.43 21.24
C ARG A 361 0.59 21.87 19.83
N ILE A 362 0.54 20.93 18.89
CA ILE A 362 0.32 21.25 17.47
C ILE A 362 -1.12 21.70 17.18
N ASN A 363 -2.09 21.21 17.96
CA ASN A 363 -3.50 21.64 17.86
C ASN A 363 -3.83 22.87 18.72
N GLY A 364 -2.84 23.49 19.38
CA GLY A 364 -3.05 24.68 20.20
C GLY A 364 -3.96 24.46 21.41
N LEU A 365 -4.01 23.23 21.94
CA LEU A 365 -4.89 22.87 23.04
C LEU A 365 -4.29 23.25 24.41
N GLU A 366 -5.17 23.66 25.32
CA GLU A 366 -4.79 24.14 26.65
C GLU A 366 -4.17 23.06 27.54
N SER A 367 -4.54 21.79 27.34
CA SER A 367 -4.10 20.67 28.19
C SER A 367 -4.17 19.33 27.48
N VAL A 368 -3.40 18.35 27.99
CA VAL A 368 -3.50 16.95 27.57
C VAL A 368 -4.90 16.37 27.86
N ASP A 369 -5.57 16.84 28.92
CA ASP A 369 -6.95 16.44 29.21
C ASP A 369 -7.95 16.91 28.15
N ALA A 370 -7.68 18.04 27.47
CA ALA A 370 -8.50 18.45 26.33
C ALA A 370 -8.37 17.46 25.16
N VAL A 371 -7.15 16.97 24.88
CA VAL A 371 -6.92 15.89 23.89
C VAL A 371 -7.73 14.65 24.26
N LYS A 372 -7.65 14.24 25.54
CA LYS A 372 -8.40 13.09 26.05
C LYS A 372 -9.90 13.24 25.82
N ARG A 373 -10.49 14.37 26.22
CA ARG A 373 -11.93 14.61 26.02
C ARG A 373 -12.32 14.51 24.54
N MET A 374 -11.58 15.18 23.66
CA MET A 374 -11.86 15.13 22.22
C MET A 374 -11.79 13.70 21.65
N VAL A 375 -10.85 12.87 22.12
CA VAL A 375 -10.74 11.46 21.69
C VAL A 375 -11.91 10.61 22.22
N PHE A 376 -12.31 10.77 23.48
CA PHE A 376 -13.37 9.96 24.09
C PHE A 376 -14.79 10.41 23.68
N ASP A 377 -14.99 11.69 23.39
CA ASP A 377 -16.30 12.26 23.05
C ASP A 377 -16.61 12.14 21.54
N ALA A 378 -15.65 11.70 20.73
CA ALA A 378 -15.81 11.55 19.29
C ALA A 378 -16.58 10.30 18.88
N THR A 379 -17.43 10.46 17.86
CA THR A 379 -17.97 9.33 17.08
C THR A 379 -17.12 9.17 15.83
N TYR A 380 -16.47 8.01 15.70
CA TYR A 380 -15.58 7.72 14.59
C TYR A 380 -16.31 6.92 13.51
N VAL A 381 -16.18 7.36 12.25
CA VAL A 381 -16.60 6.60 11.07
C VAL A 381 -15.40 5.86 10.49
N VAL A 382 -15.53 4.55 10.27
CA VAL A 382 -14.50 3.74 9.62
C VAL A 382 -14.50 4.04 8.13
N MET A 383 -13.37 4.54 7.64
CA MET A 383 -13.13 4.93 6.25
C MET A 383 -12.46 3.82 5.45
N GLY A 384 -11.82 2.84 6.09
CA GLY A 384 -11.14 1.74 5.42
C GLY A 384 -10.65 0.71 6.44
N LEU A 385 -10.15 -0.41 5.94
CA LEU A 385 -9.67 -1.52 6.77
C LEU A 385 -8.25 -1.92 6.35
N GLY A 386 -7.49 -2.44 7.31
CA GLY A 386 -6.11 -2.86 7.11
C GLY A 386 -5.08 -1.74 7.24
N ASP A 387 -5.36 -0.74 8.11
CA ASP A 387 -4.47 0.37 8.51
C ASP A 387 -4.05 0.24 9.98
N VAL A 388 -3.06 -0.60 10.33
CA VAL A 388 -2.39 -1.55 9.44
C VAL A 388 -2.66 -2.99 9.87
N TYR A 389 -2.89 -3.87 8.89
CA TYR A 389 -3.13 -5.32 9.03
C TYR A 389 -4.48 -5.72 9.65
N LEU A 390 -4.89 -6.98 9.43
CA LEU A 390 -5.98 -7.69 10.10
C LEU A 390 -7.30 -6.92 10.32
N GLY A 391 -7.68 -6.07 9.36
CA GLY A 391 -8.91 -5.29 9.48
C GLY A 391 -8.83 -4.13 10.48
N ALA A 392 -7.61 -3.72 10.88
CA ALA A 392 -7.36 -2.49 11.61
C ALA A 392 -8.06 -1.31 10.89
N PRO A 393 -8.96 -0.57 11.57
CA PRO A 393 -9.71 0.47 10.91
C PRO A 393 -8.84 1.71 10.72
N VAL A 394 -8.95 2.36 9.57
CA VAL A 394 -8.69 3.80 9.47
C VAL A 394 -10.02 4.51 9.70
N ALA A 395 -10.10 5.35 10.71
CA ALA A 395 -11.34 6.01 11.10
C ALA A 395 -11.11 7.51 11.32
N THR A 396 -12.16 8.31 11.17
CA THR A 396 -12.09 9.74 11.44
C THR A 396 -13.33 10.21 12.19
N PRO A 397 -13.23 11.25 13.04
CA PRO A 397 -14.40 11.83 13.67
C PRO A 397 -15.43 12.34 12.65
N LEU A 398 -16.70 11.98 12.88
CA LEU A 398 -17.85 12.52 12.14
C LEU A 398 -17.98 14.02 12.37
N ASP A 399 -17.80 14.48 13.61
CA ASP A 399 -17.75 15.90 13.95
C ASP A 399 -16.37 16.48 13.57
N PRO A 400 -16.28 17.42 12.62
CA PRO A 400 -15.01 18.00 12.21
C PRO A 400 -14.23 18.66 13.35
N ARG A 401 -14.91 19.11 14.42
CA ARG A 401 -14.26 19.76 15.57
C ARG A 401 -13.43 18.79 16.41
N HIS A 402 -13.65 17.49 16.28
CA HIS A 402 -12.88 16.46 16.98
C HIS A 402 -11.68 15.95 16.19
N ARG A 403 -11.46 16.46 14.96
CA ARG A 403 -10.31 16.08 14.12
C ARG A 403 -9.03 16.73 14.65
N LEU A 404 -8.28 15.96 15.43
CA LEU A 404 -6.94 16.33 15.88
C LEU A 404 -5.95 16.07 14.76
N VAL A 405 -5.23 17.11 14.30
CA VAL A 405 -4.21 16.97 13.26
C VAL A 405 -2.87 16.63 13.92
N THR A 406 -2.20 15.59 13.44
CA THR A 406 -0.84 15.21 13.86
C THR A 406 -0.04 14.69 12.67
N THR A 407 1.23 14.35 12.86
CA THR A 407 2.07 13.74 11.82
C THR A 407 2.14 12.23 11.99
N LYS A 408 2.25 11.52 10.86
CA LYS A 408 2.77 10.15 10.87
C LYS A 408 4.27 10.20 11.15
N TYR A 409 4.80 9.11 11.71
CA TYR A 409 6.21 9.01 12.08
C TYR A 409 7.12 9.08 10.83
N ASN A 410 8.26 9.78 10.94
CA ASN A 410 9.34 9.80 9.94
C ASN A 410 10.70 9.44 10.60
N PRO A 411 11.23 8.22 10.37
CA PRO A 411 10.55 7.10 9.69
C PRO A 411 9.49 6.43 10.57
N ALA A 412 8.64 5.59 9.97
CA ALA A 412 7.69 4.77 10.71
C ALA A 412 8.36 3.88 11.78
N ARG A 413 7.60 3.51 12.83
CA ARG A 413 8.06 2.58 13.86
C ARG A 413 8.35 1.19 13.26
N THR A 414 9.10 0.41 14.01
CA THR A 414 9.37 -1.00 13.72
C THR A 414 8.57 -1.94 14.61
N TRP A 415 7.93 -1.38 15.64
CA TRP A 415 7.17 -2.12 16.64
C TRP A 415 6.13 -1.21 17.30
N THR A 416 4.91 -1.73 17.37
CA THR A 416 3.71 -1.19 18.01
C THR A 416 3.02 -2.37 18.67
N ALA A 417 2.54 -2.18 19.90
CA ALA A 417 1.85 -3.24 20.63
C ALA A 417 0.48 -3.55 20.01
N GLU A 418 0.04 -4.79 20.14
CA GLU A 418 -1.31 -5.21 19.79
C GLU A 418 -2.34 -4.40 20.60
N ASN A 419 -3.43 -4.01 19.95
CA ASN A 419 -4.52 -3.18 20.44
C ASN A 419 -4.15 -1.75 20.86
N SER A 420 -2.94 -1.26 20.52
CA SER A 420 -2.65 0.17 20.60
C SER A 420 -3.63 0.96 19.72
N VAL A 421 -3.97 2.17 20.16
CA VAL A 421 -4.72 3.14 19.37
C VAL A 421 -3.78 4.27 18.97
N GLY A 422 -3.71 4.56 17.67
CA GLY A 422 -2.88 5.61 17.12
C GLY A 422 -3.70 6.75 16.52
N ILE A 423 -3.12 7.95 16.45
CA ILE A 423 -3.62 9.04 15.63
C ILE A 423 -2.51 9.45 14.65
N GLY A 424 -2.82 9.52 13.36
CA GLY A 424 -1.91 9.93 12.30
C GLY A 424 -2.64 10.80 11.29
N GLY A 425 -2.17 12.02 11.03
CA GLY A 425 -3.01 13.02 10.37
C GLY A 425 -4.24 13.31 11.21
N SER A 426 -5.42 13.26 10.61
CA SER A 426 -6.74 13.37 11.26
C SER A 426 -7.44 12.01 11.43
N TYR A 427 -6.67 10.92 11.38
CA TYR A 427 -7.16 9.54 11.41
C TYR A 427 -6.79 8.83 12.70
N LEU A 428 -7.73 8.04 13.20
CA LEU A 428 -7.54 7.07 14.27
C LEU A 428 -7.35 5.68 13.66
N CYS A 429 -6.39 4.92 14.20
CA CYS A 429 -6.23 3.50 13.90
C CYS A 429 -6.20 2.64 15.17
N VAL A 430 -6.57 1.37 15.02
CA VAL A 430 -6.46 0.36 16.09
C VAL A 430 -5.64 -0.82 15.58
N TYR A 431 -4.45 -1.02 16.15
CA TYR A 431 -3.52 -2.05 15.70
C TYR A 431 -4.00 -3.43 16.13
N GLY A 432 -4.62 -4.20 15.22
CA GLY A 432 -5.19 -5.52 15.53
C GLY A 432 -4.17 -6.63 15.83
N MET A 433 -2.88 -6.30 15.79
CA MET A 433 -1.76 -7.20 16.08
C MET A 433 -0.50 -6.38 16.36
N GLU A 434 0.51 -7.03 16.94
CA GLU A 434 1.86 -6.47 17.02
C GLU A 434 2.44 -6.27 15.61
N GLY A 435 2.97 -5.08 15.33
CA GLY A 435 3.45 -4.73 14.00
C GLY A 435 4.17 -3.38 13.93
N PRO A 436 4.72 -3.01 12.77
CA PRO A 436 5.37 -1.71 12.55
C PRO A 436 4.42 -0.52 12.75
#